data_AF-T1CY42-F1
#
_entry.id   AF-T1CY42-F1
#
_cell.length_a   1.000
_cell.length_b   1.000
_cell.length_c   1.000
_cell.angle_alpha   90.00
_cell.angle_beta   90.00
_cell.angle_gamma   90.00
#
_symmetry.space_group_name_H-M   'P 1'
#
loop_
_entity.id
_entity.type
_entity.pdbx_description
1 polymer ?
#
loop_
_entity_poly.entity_id
_entity_poly.type
_entity_poly.pdbx_seq_one_letter_code
_entity_poly.pdbx_strand_id
1 'polypeptide(L)'
;DQDILARRADLEAVRAERENARRAQIEAVQRLLATWQGYGRQVRRDRDTLLSLAADRSAAALAAYRGGASLQPWLEARRDEITTRLDYVEALKARGDSWAELAYLLPEYAQ
;
A
#
# COMPACT_ATOMS: atom_id res chain seq x y z
N ASP A 1 -34.67 9.39 42.51
CA ASP A 1 -33.30 9.88 42.25
C ASP A 1 -32.34 8.82 41.70
N GLN A 2 -32.15 7.66 42.33
CA GLN A 2 -31.22 6.64 41.80
C GLN A 2 -31.58 6.10 40.40
N ASP A 3 -32.86 5.88 40.10
CA ASP A 3 -33.31 5.42 38.77
C ASP A 3 -33.04 6.46 37.65
N ILE A 4 -33.13 7.76 37.98
CA ILE A 4 -32.84 8.85 37.05
C ILE A 4 -31.33 8.95 36.80
N LEU A 5 -30.52 8.73 37.83
CA LEU A 5 -29.06 8.70 37.71
C LEU A 5 -28.58 7.49 36.89
N ALA A 6 -29.19 6.31 37.08
CA ALA A 6 -28.88 5.11 36.29
C ALA A 6 -29.18 5.32 34.80
N ARG A 7 -30.37 5.81 34.45
CA ARG A 7 -30.73 6.09 33.04
C ARG A 7 -29.84 7.16 32.40
N ARG A 8 -29.37 8.13 33.18
CA ARG A 8 -28.43 9.15 32.70
C ARG A 8 -27.04 8.57 32.45
N ALA A 9 -26.56 7.71 33.34
CA ALA A 9 -25.30 7.00 33.17
C ALA A 9 -25.33 6.08 31.94
N ASP A 10 -26.43 5.35 31.72
CA ASP A 10 -26.62 4.49 30.55
C ASP A 10 -26.60 5.30 29.24
N LEU A 11 -27.26 6.46 29.23
CA LEU A 11 -27.29 7.35 28.07
C LEU A 11 -25.92 7.99 27.79
N GLU A 12 -25.16 8.34 28.83
CA GLU A 12 -23.78 8.80 28.69
C GLU A 12 -22.86 7.68 28.17
N ALA A 13 -23.03 6.44 28.63
CA ALA A 13 -22.30 5.27 28.15
C ALA A 13 -22.56 5.00 26.66
N VAL A 14 -23.82 4.99 26.23
CA VAL A 14 -24.21 4.80 24.82
C VAL A 14 -23.63 5.92 23.93
N ARG A 15 -23.62 7.17 24.41
CA ARG A 15 -23.02 8.29 23.67
C ARG A 15 -21.51 8.15 23.54
N ALA A 16 -20.83 7.74 24.61
CA ALA A 16 -19.40 7.50 24.59
C ALA A 16 -19.02 6.35 23.65
N GLU A 17 -19.79 5.26 23.64
CA GLU A 17 -19.62 4.14 22.73
C GLU A 17 -19.78 4.57 21.27
N ARG A 18 -20.81 5.35 20.96
CA ARG A 18 -21.03 5.91 19.61
C ARG A 18 -19.87 6.81 19.16
N GLU A 19 -19.37 7.67 20.04
CA GLU A 19 -18.24 8.55 19.71
C GLU A 19 -16.95 7.75 19.52
N ASN A 20 -16.72 6.72 20.33
CA ASN A 20 -15.60 5.79 20.16
C ASN A 20 -15.68 5.07 18.81
N ALA A 21 -16.86 4.55 18.43
CA ALA A 21 -17.08 3.89 17.15
C ALA A 21 -16.83 4.85 15.97
N ARG A 22 -17.32 6.09 16.07
CA ARG A 22 -17.08 7.13 15.05
C ARG A 22 -15.60 7.44 14.89
N ARG A 23 -14.87 7.63 16.00
CA ARG A 23 -13.42 7.89 15.97
C ARG A 23 -12.67 6.72 15.35
N ALA A 24 -12.98 5.49 15.76
CA ALA A 24 -12.36 4.28 15.21
C ALA A 24 -12.58 4.16 13.69
N GLN A 25 -13.78 4.49 13.20
CA GLN A 25 -14.08 4.49 11.77
C GLN A 25 -13.27 5.54 11.01
N ILE A 26 -13.18 6.77 11.52
CA ILE A 26 -12.39 7.85 10.91
C ILE A 26 -10.92 7.44 10.82
N GLU A 27 -10.37 6.91 11.91
CA GLU A 27 -8.98 6.45 11.92
C GLU A 27 -8.73 5.29 10.94
N ALA A 28 -9.67 4.35 10.83
CA ALA A 28 -9.57 3.26 9.86
C ALA A 28 -9.52 3.77 8.42
N VAL A 29 -10.40 4.71 8.06
CA VAL A 29 -10.43 5.35 6.73
C VAL A 29 -9.13 6.11 6.47
N GLN A 30 -8.63 6.87 7.45
CA GLN A 30 -7.39 7.63 7.32
C GLN A 30 -6.18 6.72 7.11
N ARG A 31 -6.09 5.60 7.85
CA ARG A 31 -5.03 4.60 7.66
C ARG A 31 -5.08 4.02 6.24
N LEU A 32 -6.26 3.63 5.78
CA LEU A 32 -6.42 3.04 4.45
C LEU A 32 -6.07 4.03 3.33
N LEU A 33 -6.47 5.30 3.46
CA LEU A 33 -6.10 6.35 2.53
C LEU A 33 -4.57 6.58 2.51
N ALA A 34 -3.94 6.62 3.69
CA ALA A 34 -2.49 6.76 3.79
C ALA A 34 -1.76 5.58 3.12
N THR A 35 -2.25 4.35 3.30
CA THR A 35 -1.75 3.14 2.64
C THR A 35 -1.85 3.26 1.12
N TRP A 36 -3.02 3.60 0.59
CA TRP A 36 -3.23 3.78 -0.85
C TRP A 36 -2.29 4.84 -1.45
N GLN A 37 -2.15 5.98 -0.79
CA GLN A 37 -1.23 7.04 -1.22
C GLN A 37 0.23 6.60 -1.13
N GLY A 38 0.59 5.81 -0.11
CA GLY A 38 1.91 5.21 0.09
C GLY A 38 2.32 4.34 -1.09
N TYR A 39 1.50 3.35 -1.43
CA TYR A 39 1.73 2.51 -2.61
C TYR A 39 1.69 3.33 -3.91
N GLY A 40 0.85 4.36 -3.99
CA GLY A 40 0.86 5.30 -5.12
C GLY A 40 2.21 6.01 -5.32
N ARG A 41 2.87 6.43 -4.25
CA ARG A 41 4.23 7.02 -4.31
C ARG A 41 5.27 5.97 -4.70
N GLN A 42 5.18 4.76 -4.14
CA GLN A 42 6.08 3.66 -4.47
C GLN A 42 6.00 3.28 -5.95
N VAL A 43 4.79 2.99 -6.44
CA VAL A 43 4.54 2.66 -7.86
C VAL A 43 5.13 3.72 -8.81
N ARG A 44 4.99 5.01 -8.49
CA ARG A 44 5.60 6.07 -9.32
C ARG A 44 7.12 6.02 -9.30
N ARG A 45 7.73 5.95 -8.11
CA ARG A 45 9.20 5.84 -7.97
C ARG A 45 9.76 4.65 -8.72
N ASP A 46 9.09 3.51 -8.61
CA ASP A 46 9.51 2.26 -9.22
C ASP A 46 9.44 2.38 -10.74
N ARG A 47 8.29 2.86 -11.26
CA ARG A 47 8.08 3.09 -12.70
C ARG A 47 9.06 4.10 -13.30
N ASP A 48 9.22 5.23 -12.64
CA ASP A 48 9.93 6.39 -13.20
C ASP A 48 11.45 6.26 -13.00
N THR A 49 11.93 5.33 -12.16
CA THR A 49 13.36 5.23 -11.84
C THR A 49 13.84 3.80 -11.70
N LEU A 50 13.30 3.02 -10.74
CA LEU A 50 13.92 1.74 -10.37
C LEU A 50 13.86 0.71 -11.50
N LEU A 51 12.75 0.64 -12.24
CA LEU A 51 12.61 -0.30 -13.36
C LEU A 51 13.64 -0.01 -14.46
N SER A 52 13.84 1.26 -14.83
CA SER A 52 14.82 1.64 -15.85
C SER A 52 16.24 1.35 -15.36
N LEU A 53 16.57 1.76 -14.14
CA LEU A 53 17.91 1.57 -13.58
C LEU A 53 18.29 0.08 -13.50
N ALA A 54 17.35 -0.79 -13.11
CA ALA A 54 17.59 -2.22 -13.05
C ALA A 54 17.80 -2.83 -14.45
N ALA A 55 17.03 -2.36 -15.45
CA ALA A 55 17.21 -2.78 -16.84
C ALA A 55 18.57 -2.33 -17.40
N ASP A 56 18.97 -1.07 -17.14
CA ASP A 56 20.25 -0.52 -17.57
C ASP A 56 21.43 -1.28 -16.94
N ARG A 57 21.33 -1.63 -15.65
CA ARG A 57 22.33 -2.45 -14.95
C ARG A 57 22.46 -3.84 -15.58
N SER A 58 21.34 -4.49 -15.90
CA SER A 58 21.35 -5.81 -16.56
C SER A 58 21.98 -5.73 -17.96
N ALA A 59 21.64 -4.69 -18.73
CA ALA A 59 22.20 -4.45 -20.06
C ALA A 59 23.72 -4.20 -20.01
N ALA A 60 24.19 -3.41 -19.06
CA ALA A 60 25.62 -3.15 -18.85
C ALA A 60 26.38 -4.44 -18.47
N ALA A 61 25.83 -5.24 -17.55
CA ALA A 61 26.43 -6.52 -17.16
C ALA A 61 26.47 -7.52 -18.32
N LEU A 62 25.43 -7.54 -19.17
CA LEU A 62 25.41 -8.37 -20.39
C LEU A 62 26.49 -7.93 -21.38
N ALA A 63 26.67 -6.63 -21.58
CA ALA A 63 27.72 -6.09 -22.45
C ALA A 63 29.12 -6.48 -21.94
N ALA A 64 29.36 -6.38 -20.63
CA ALA A 64 30.62 -6.80 -20.02
C ALA A 64 30.87 -8.30 -20.21
N TYR A 65 29.86 -9.15 -19.97
CA TYR A 65 29.96 -10.59 -20.23
C TYR A 65 30.29 -10.89 -21.70
N ARG A 66 29.62 -10.23 -22.65
CA ARG A 66 29.93 -10.35 -24.09
C ARG A 66 31.35 -9.88 -24.44
N GLY A 67 31.92 -8.99 -23.65
CA GLY A 67 33.31 -8.54 -23.73
C GLY A 67 34.33 -9.48 -23.08
N GLY A 68 33.91 -10.64 -22.55
CA GLY A 68 34.79 -11.63 -21.93
C GLY A 68 34.90 -11.55 -20.41
N ALA A 69 34.09 -10.71 -19.74
CA ALA A 69 33.96 -10.76 -18.29
C ALA A 69 33.25 -12.04 -17.82
N SER A 70 33.23 -12.30 -16.52
CA SER A 70 32.54 -13.46 -15.95
C SER A 70 31.01 -13.37 -16.15
N LEU A 71 30.35 -14.53 -16.24
CA LEU A 71 28.90 -14.64 -16.41
C LEU A 71 28.11 -14.24 -15.16
N GLN A 72 28.68 -14.48 -13.98
CA GLN A 72 28.02 -14.35 -12.69
C GLN A 72 27.40 -12.96 -12.44
N PRO A 73 28.10 -11.82 -12.68
CA PRO A 73 27.53 -10.49 -12.51
C PRO A 73 26.30 -10.22 -13.39
N TRP A 74 26.23 -10.82 -14.58
CA TRP A 74 25.06 -10.69 -15.45
C TRP A 74 23.86 -11.46 -14.89
N LEU A 75 24.07 -12.68 -14.38
CA LEU A 75 23.00 -13.46 -13.75
C LEU A 75 22.42 -12.75 -12.53
N GLU A 76 23.29 -12.17 -11.70
CA GLU A 76 22.87 -11.37 -10.54
C GLU A 76 22.07 -10.14 -10.97
N ALA A 77 22.59 -9.34 -11.90
CA ALA A 77 21.88 -8.16 -12.39
C ALA A 77 20.53 -8.51 -13.04
N ARG A 78 20.45 -9.64 -13.75
CA ARG A 78 19.20 -10.10 -14.36
C ARG A 78 18.19 -10.59 -13.32
N ARG A 79 18.64 -11.29 -12.28
CA ARG A 79 17.79 -11.68 -11.15
C ARG A 79 17.24 -10.43 -10.45
N ASP A 80 18.10 -9.47 -10.14
CA ASP A 80 17.72 -8.26 -9.43
C ASP A 80 16.72 -7.41 -10.24
N GLU A 81 16.87 -7.36 -11.58
CA GLU A 81 15.87 -6.75 -12.47
C GLU A 81 14.50 -7.44 -12.41
N ILE A 82 14.49 -8.78 -12.41
CA ILE A 82 13.24 -9.55 -12.29
C ILE A 82 12.59 -9.29 -10.93
N THR A 83 13.35 -9.32 -9.84
CA THR A 83 12.86 -8.99 -8.50
C THR A 83 12.26 -7.59 -8.46
N THR A 84 12.94 -6.58 -9.02
CA THR A 84 12.44 -5.20 -9.05
C THR A 84 11.10 -5.09 -9.82
N ARG A 85 10.92 -5.89 -10.89
CA ARG A 85 9.64 -5.95 -11.61
C ARG A 85 8.54 -6.64 -10.81
N LEU A 86 8.86 -7.68 -10.05
CA LEU A 86 7.90 -8.37 -9.19
C LEU A 86 7.43 -7.43 -8.06
N ASP A 87 8.35 -6.76 -7.40
CA ASP A 87 8.05 -5.80 -6.33
C ASP A 87 7.14 -4.67 -6.83
N TYR A 88 7.38 -4.17 -8.05
CA TYR A 88 6.52 -3.18 -8.69
C TYR A 88 5.09 -3.68 -8.93
N VAL A 89 4.94 -4.91 -9.42
CA VAL A 89 3.61 -5.51 -9.66
C VAL A 89 2.88 -5.77 -8.34
N GLU A 90 3.60 -6.17 -7.29
CA GLU A 90 3.04 -6.34 -5.96
C GLU A 90 2.58 -5.00 -5.36
N ALA A 91 3.37 -3.93 -5.52
CA ALA A 91 2.97 -2.58 -5.10
C ALA A 91 1.75 -2.06 -5.89
N LEU A 92 1.67 -2.36 -7.19
CA LEU A 92 0.48 -2.06 -8.01
C LEU A 92 -0.76 -2.79 -7.51
N LYS A 93 -0.63 -4.09 -7.21
CA LYS A 93 -1.72 -4.89 -6.65
C LYS A 93 -2.18 -4.31 -5.31
N ALA A 94 -1.26 -4.08 -4.38
CA ALA A 94 -1.59 -3.53 -3.06
C ALA A 94 -2.25 -2.14 -3.14
N ARG A 95 -1.85 -1.32 -4.13
CA ARG A 95 -2.55 -0.06 -4.43
C ARG A 95 -3.97 -0.29 -4.96
N GLY A 96 -4.17 -1.29 -5.82
CA GLY A 96 -5.50 -1.66 -6.32
C GLY A 96 -6.42 -2.17 -5.22
N ASP A 97 -5.91 -3.07 -4.37
CA ASP A 97 -6.66 -3.64 -3.25
C ASP A 97 -7.09 -2.55 -2.26
N SER A 98 -6.16 -1.66 -1.87
CA SER A 98 -6.49 -0.53 -0.99
C SER A 98 -7.47 0.48 -1.61
N TRP A 99 -7.46 0.64 -2.94
CA TRP A 99 -8.49 1.44 -3.62
C TRP A 99 -9.86 0.76 -3.57
N ALA A 100 -9.92 -0.54 -3.83
CA ALA A 100 -11.17 -1.30 -3.78
C ALA A 100 -11.81 -1.20 -2.39
N GLU A 101 -11.01 -1.38 -1.33
CA GLU A 101 -11.47 -1.22 0.06
C GLU A 101 -12.03 0.18 0.32
N LEU A 102 -11.39 1.25 -0.17
CA LEU A 102 -11.91 2.62 -0.05
C LEU A 102 -13.23 2.81 -0.80
N ALA A 103 -13.34 2.26 -2.00
CA ALA A 103 -14.53 2.38 -2.84
C ALA A 103 -15.76 1.73 -2.17
N TYR A 104 -15.58 0.59 -1.50
CA TYR A 104 -16.66 -0.08 -0.74
C TYR A 104 -17.19 0.74 0.45
N LEU A 105 -16.46 1.76 0.91
CA LEU A 105 -16.90 2.65 1.98
C LEU A 105 -17.77 3.81 1.47
N LEU A 106 -17.90 3.98 0.14
CA LEU A 106 -18.68 5.06 -0.45
C LEU A 106 -20.16 4.66 -0.62
N PRO A 107 -21.12 5.56 -0.33
CA PRO A 107 -22.55 5.25 -0.37
C PRO A 107 -23.07 4.77 -1.73
N GLU A 108 -22.42 5.18 -2.82
CA GLU A 108 -22.79 4.84 -4.20
C GLU A 108 -22.56 3.35 -4.52
N TYR A 109 -21.74 2.66 -3.72
CA TYR A 109 -21.43 1.24 -3.85
C TYR A 109 -22.01 0.40 -2.70
N ALA A 110 -22.64 1.02 -1.71
CA ALA A 110 -23.35 0.35 -0.62
C ALA A 110 -24.82 0.12 -1.05
N GLN A 111 -25.10 -1.06 -1.61
CA GLN A 111 -26.47 -1.53 -1.86
C GLN A 111 -27.13 -2.02 -0.56
#